data_AF-A0A4Y2R9M8-F1
#
_entry.id   AF-A0A4Y2R9M8-F1
#
_cell.length_a   1.000
_cell.length_b   1.000
_cell.length_c   1.000
_cell.angle_alpha   90.00
_cell.angle_beta   90.00
_cell.angle_gamma   90.00
#
_symmetry.space_group_name_H-M   'P 1'
#
loop_
_entity.id
_entity.type
_entity.pdbx_description
1 polymer ?
#
loop_
_entity_poly.entity_id
_entity_poly.type
_entity_poly.pdbx_seq_one_letter_code
_entity_poly.pdbx_strand_id
1 'polypeptide(L)'
;MNSDSDTEYLIEKESSDEEFSSSESESDDDSLESDRDWCRVDITISHPSHPKFLFTGNPGLKVSVGDSEDPLDYFNLFFDYDIFNFIVSETNRYAESHFQNAALTPFFSSSQMEEYQ
;
A
#
# COMPACT_ATOMS: atom_id res chain seq x y z
N MET A 1 16.00 -41.04 31.97
CA MET A 1 15.24 -40.82 30.72
C MET A 1 14.40 -39.60 30.98
N ASN A 2 14.75 -38.47 30.35
CA ASN A 2 13.93 -37.28 30.09
C ASN A 2 14.74 -36.53 29.04
N SER A 3 14.44 -36.79 27.76
CA SER A 3 14.99 -36.04 26.64
C SER A 3 14.16 -34.77 26.50
N ASP A 4 14.71 -33.62 26.84
CA ASP A 4 14.18 -32.34 26.35
C ASP A 4 14.64 -32.21 24.90
N SER A 5 13.66 -32.27 24.00
CA SER A 5 13.83 -32.08 22.57
C SER A 5 13.59 -30.60 22.29
N ASP A 6 14.64 -29.79 22.41
CA ASP A 6 14.63 -28.41 21.93
C ASP A 6 14.48 -28.44 20.41
N THR A 7 13.25 -28.22 19.94
CA THR A 7 12.96 -28.05 18.52
C THR A 7 13.27 -26.60 18.19
N GLU A 8 14.52 -26.36 17.80
CA GLU A 8 14.91 -25.13 17.14
C GLU A 8 14.07 -24.92 15.88
N TYR A 9 13.15 -23.95 15.94
CA TYR A 9 12.49 -23.41 14.76
C TYR A 9 13.55 -22.80 13.85
N LEU A 10 13.97 -23.56 12.84
CA LEU A 10 14.69 -23.06 11.69
C LEU A 10 13.74 -22.10 10.96
N ILE A 11 13.83 -20.82 11.28
CA ILE A 11 13.31 -19.76 10.42
C ILE A 11 14.17 -19.84 9.17
N GLU A 12 13.69 -20.55 8.15
CA GLU A 12 14.23 -20.46 6.80
C GLU A 12 14.02 -19.01 6.35
N LYS A 13 15.06 -18.21 6.57
CA LYS A 13 15.14 -16.86 6.08
C LYS A 13 15.34 -16.99 4.58
N GLU A 14 14.26 -17.03 3.83
CA GLU A 14 14.31 -16.75 2.39
C GLU A 14 14.80 -15.31 2.25
N SER A 15 16.13 -15.18 2.14
CA SER A 15 16.77 -13.97 1.65
C SER A 15 16.48 -13.97 0.16
N SER A 16 15.33 -13.42 -0.18
CA SER A 16 14.99 -12.99 -1.52
C SER A 16 15.92 -11.79 -1.79
N ASP A 17 17.16 -12.11 -2.16
CA ASP A 17 18.16 -11.19 -2.71
C ASP A 17 17.67 -10.77 -4.11
N GLU A 18 16.52 -10.10 -4.15
CA GLU A 18 16.12 -9.33 -5.31
C GLU A 18 17.03 -8.11 -5.30
N GLU A 19 18.19 -8.24 -5.95
CA GLU A 19 19.00 -7.12 -6.39
C GLU A 19 18.06 -6.15 -7.09
N PHE A 20 17.67 -5.09 -6.37
CA PHE A 20 17.00 -3.94 -6.93
C PHE A 20 18.01 -3.30 -7.90
N SER A 21 18.01 -3.80 -9.14
CA SER A 21 18.71 -3.15 -10.23
C SER A 21 17.90 -1.91 -10.58
N SER A 22 18.16 -0.86 -9.81
CA SER A 22 17.72 0.49 -10.11
C SER A 22 18.41 0.89 -11.40
N SER A 23 17.71 0.73 -12.52
CA SER A 23 18.14 1.34 -13.77
C SER A 23 17.86 2.84 -13.64
N GLU A 24 18.81 3.56 -13.03
CA GLU A 24 18.89 5.02 -13.09
C GLU A 24 19.10 5.38 -14.57
N SER A 25 18.00 5.50 -15.31
CA SER A 25 18.08 6.01 -16.67
C SER A 25 18.21 7.53 -16.54
N GLU A 26 19.45 8.01 -16.51
CA GLU A 26 19.79 9.42 -16.68
C GLU A 26 19.38 9.81 -18.11
N SER A 27 18.08 10.05 -18.29
CA SER A 27 17.59 10.76 -19.46
C SER A 27 18.08 12.19 -19.29
N ASP A 28 19.18 12.55 -19.96
CA ASP A 28 19.53 13.93 -20.28
C ASP A 28 18.39 14.52 -21.11
N ASP A 29 17.30 14.88 -20.44
CA ASP A 29 16.25 15.71 -21.00
C ASP A 29 16.78 17.15 -21.03
N ASP A 30 17.60 17.43 -22.06
CA ASP A 30 18.03 18.78 -22.46
C ASP A 30 16.82 19.73 -22.70
N SER A 31 15.56 19.29 -22.55
CA SER A 31 14.38 20.17 -22.60
C SER A 31 14.27 21.12 -21.41
N LEU A 32 14.90 20.83 -20.27
CA LEU A 32 14.82 21.68 -19.07
C LEU A 32 15.80 22.86 -19.08
N GLU A 33 16.71 22.94 -20.06
CA GLU A 33 17.57 24.12 -20.23
C GLU A 33 16.74 25.40 -20.40
N SER A 34 15.57 25.32 -21.05
CA SER A 34 14.69 26.48 -21.27
C SER A 34 13.88 26.88 -20.03
N ASP A 35 13.69 25.97 -19.07
CA ASP A 35 12.98 26.25 -17.81
C ASP A 35 13.87 26.95 -16.78
N ARG A 36 15.18 27.10 -17.08
CA ARG A 36 16.17 27.76 -16.24
C ARG A 36 16.58 29.13 -16.80
N ASP A 37 15.60 29.92 -17.24
CA ASP A 37 15.80 31.34 -17.57
C ASP A 37 16.05 32.17 -16.29
N TRP A 38 17.25 32.01 -15.72
CA TRP A 38 17.71 32.83 -14.60
C TRP A 38 18.04 34.24 -15.09
N CYS A 39 17.12 35.17 -14.87
CA CYS A 39 17.34 36.59 -15.15
C CYS A 39 18.29 37.20 -14.10
N ARG A 40 19.27 38.00 -14.52
CA ARG A 40 20.00 38.86 -13.59
C ARG A 40 19.03 39.89 -13.00
N VAL A 41 18.90 39.90 -11.68
CA VAL A 41 18.07 40.88 -10.97
C VAL A 41 18.77 42.23 -10.98
N ASP A 42 18.19 43.21 -11.65
CA ASP A 42 18.62 44.60 -11.54
C ASP A 42 18.12 45.19 -10.21
N ILE A 43 19.02 45.31 -9.24
CA ILE A 43 18.71 45.84 -7.90
C ILE A 43 18.39 47.34 -7.89
N THR A 44 18.61 48.04 -9.01
CA THR A 44 18.26 49.46 -9.16
C THR A 44 16.81 49.66 -9.59
N ILE A 45 16.16 48.61 -10.10
CA ILE A 45 14.76 48.62 -10.49
C ILE A 45 13.92 48.17 -9.30
N SER A 46 13.08 49.07 -8.78
CA SER A 46 12.05 48.74 -7.80
C SER A 46 10.99 47.86 -8.45
N HIS A 47 11.11 46.53 -8.32
CA HIS A 47 10.05 45.62 -8.72
C HIS A 47 8.84 45.78 -7.79
N PRO A 48 7.60 45.77 -8.32
CA PRO A 48 6.41 45.70 -7.47
C PRO A 48 6.49 44.46 -6.58
N SER A 49 6.14 44.61 -5.30
CA SER A 49 6.09 43.49 -4.37
C SER A 49 5.20 42.39 -4.94
N HIS A 50 5.66 41.14 -4.86
CA HIS A 50 4.88 39.98 -5.29
C HIS A 50 3.49 40.00 -4.62
N PRO A 51 2.44 39.50 -5.31
CA PRO A 51 1.12 39.36 -4.71
C PRO A 51 1.25 38.55 -3.42
N LYS A 52 0.90 39.16 -2.29
CA LYS A 52 0.82 38.45 -1.01
C LYS A 52 -0.46 37.64 -1.04
N PHE A 53 -0.34 36.32 -1.17
CA PHE A 53 -1.48 35.44 -0.97
C PHE A 53 -1.85 35.46 0.52
N LEU A 54 -2.96 36.11 0.83
CA LEU A 54 -3.56 36.04 2.15
C LEU A 54 -4.12 34.63 2.34
N PHE A 55 -3.55 33.87 3.27
CA PHE A 55 -4.21 32.65 3.76
C PHE A 55 -5.50 33.08 4.48
N THR A 56 -6.65 32.80 3.86
CA THR A 56 -7.98 33.12 4.39
C THR A 56 -8.59 31.97 5.19
N GLY A 57 -7.98 30.79 5.13
CA GLY A 57 -8.43 29.60 5.84
C GLY A 57 -7.69 29.40 7.17
N ASN A 58 -8.39 28.84 8.15
CA ASN A 58 -7.74 28.28 9.33
C ASN A 58 -7.14 26.91 8.94
N PRO A 59 -5.81 26.76 8.94
CA PRO A 59 -5.18 25.47 8.71
C PRO A 59 -5.47 24.54 9.90
N GLY A 60 -5.45 23.23 9.64
CA GLY A 60 -5.63 22.20 10.66
C GLY A 60 -6.85 21.33 10.45
N LEU A 61 -7.13 20.51 11.46
CA LEU A 61 -8.20 19.54 11.42
C LEU A 61 -9.57 20.22 11.42
N LYS A 62 -10.42 19.84 10.46
CA LYS A 62 -11.76 20.42 10.28
C LYS A 62 -12.87 19.59 10.93
N VAL A 63 -12.51 18.48 11.56
CA VAL A 63 -13.41 17.53 12.20
C VAL A 63 -13.06 17.43 13.68
N SER A 64 -14.04 17.09 14.51
CA SER A 64 -13.81 16.76 15.91
C SER A 64 -13.36 15.31 16.03
N VAL A 65 -12.28 15.07 16.76
CA VAL A 65 -11.80 13.75 17.17
C VAL A 65 -12.28 13.52 18.61
N GLY A 66 -12.62 12.28 18.96
CA GLY A 66 -13.10 11.94 20.30
C GLY A 66 -11.98 12.15 21.34
N ASP A 67 -10.96 11.30 21.26
CA ASP A 67 -9.72 11.40 22.02
C ASP A 67 -8.57 11.85 21.12
N SER A 68 -8.08 13.07 21.32
CA SER A 68 -6.98 13.63 20.54
C SER A 68 -5.63 12.95 20.80
N GLU A 69 -5.51 12.19 21.90
CA GLU A 69 -4.32 11.41 22.24
C GLU A 69 -4.39 9.98 21.68
N ASP A 70 -5.56 9.52 21.23
CA ASP A 70 -5.71 8.20 20.63
C ASP A 70 -5.46 8.25 19.10
N PRO A 71 -4.35 7.68 18.59
CA PRO A 71 -4.08 7.64 17.16
C PRO A 71 -5.15 6.87 16.37
N LEU A 72 -5.89 5.95 17.00
CA LEU A 72 -6.97 5.21 16.34
C LEU A 72 -8.12 6.12 15.91
N ASP A 73 -8.43 7.15 16.69
CA ASP A 73 -9.51 8.07 16.33
C ASP A 73 -9.20 8.87 15.06
N TYR A 74 -7.91 9.17 14.80
CA TYR A 74 -7.49 9.80 13.54
C TYR A 74 -7.50 8.80 12.37
N PHE A 75 -7.12 7.55 12.61
CA PHE A 75 -7.19 6.50 11.60
C PHE A 75 -8.63 6.25 11.14
N ASN A 76 -9.56 6.22 12.10
CA ASN A 76 -10.98 6.02 11.85
C ASN A 76 -11.65 7.17 11.08
N LEU A 77 -10.99 8.33 10.92
CA LEU A 77 -11.47 9.40 10.03
C LEU A 77 -11.44 8.98 8.55
N PHE A 78 -10.57 8.04 8.20
CA PHE A 78 -10.37 7.55 6.83
C PHE A 78 -10.88 6.13 6.64
N PHE A 79 -10.83 5.31 7.70
CA PHE A 79 -11.34 3.94 7.73
C PHE A 79 -12.51 3.87 8.69
N ASP A 80 -13.67 4.26 8.20
CA ASP A 80 -14.91 4.19 8.97
C ASP A 80 -15.52 2.78 8.94
N TYR A 81 -16.60 2.60 9.70
CA TYR A 81 -17.30 1.33 9.80
C TYR A 81 -17.84 0.85 8.45
N ASP A 82 -18.21 1.77 7.54
CA ASP A 82 -18.72 1.42 6.22
C ASP A 82 -17.62 0.80 5.35
N ILE A 83 -16.41 1.36 5.37
CA ILE A 83 -15.25 0.79 4.69
C ILE A 83 -14.88 -0.58 5.29
N PHE A 84 -14.87 -0.70 6.62
CA PHE A 84 -14.61 -1.99 7.26
C PHE A 84 -15.62 -3.05 6.86
N ASN A 85 -16.91 -2.73 6.90
CA ASN A 85 -17.97 -3.65 6.50
C ASN A 85 -17.87 -4.04 5.03
N PHE A 86 -17.51 -3.08 4.17
CA PHE A 86 -17.29 -3.36 2.75
C PHE A 86 -16.17 -4.38 2.57
N ILE A 87 -15.02 -4.18 3.20
CA ILE A 87 -13.88 -5.11 3.14
C ILE A 87 -14.27 -6.50 3.64
N VAL A 88 -14.94 -6.57 4.80
CA VAL A 88 -15.40 -7.84 5.38
C VAL A 88 -16.36 -8.56 4.44
N SER A 89 -17.36 -7.84 3.92
CA SER A 89 -18.36 -8.41 3.02
C SER A 89 -17.73 -8.92 1.72
N GLU A 90 -16.85 -8.14 1.13
CA GLU A 90 -16.16 -8.49 -0.11
C GLU A 90 -15.23 -9.69 0.07
N THR A 91 -14.45 -9.70 1.16
CA THR A 91 -13.52 -10.79 1.48
C THR A 91 -14.26 -12.10 1.73
N ASN A 92 -15.35 -12.05 2.50
CA ASN A 92 -16.18 -13.23 2.77
C ASN A 92 -16.86 -13.74 1.49
N ARG A 93 -17.42 -12.85 0.67
CA ARG A 93 -18.01 -13.20 -0.64
C ARG A 93 -16.99 -13.90 -1.54
N TYR A 94 -15.76 -13.38 -1.61
CA TYR A 94 -14.69 -14.00 -2.38
C TYR A 94 -14.34 -15.39 -1.83
N ALA A 95 -14.15 -15.52 -0.52
CA ALA A 95 -13.86 -16.80 0.12
C ALA A 95 -14.93 -17.85 -0.19
N GLU A 96 -16.21 -17.50 -0.03
CA GLU A 96 -17.35 -18.38 -0.37
C GLU A 96 -17.31 -18.86 -1.83
N SER A 97 -17.04 -17.94 -2.76
CA SER A 97 -16.93 -18.29 -4.19
C SER A 97 -15.75 -19.22 -4.48
N HIS A 98 -14.62 -19.05 -3.79
CA HIS A 98 -13.44 -19.89 -3.96
C HIS A 98 -13.61 -21.29 -3.39
N PHE A 99 -14.27 -21.44 -2.24
CA PHE A 99 -14.58 -22.77 -1.69
C PHE A 99 -15.60 -23.53 -2.54
N GLN A 100 -16.60 -22.85 -3.10
CA GLN A 100 -17.57 -23.48 -4.01
C GLN A 100 -16.90 -23.96 -5.31
N ASN A 101 -15.99 -23.17 -5.87
CA ASN A 101 -15.28 -23.54 -7.10
C ASN A 101 -14.21 -24.62 -6.87
N ALA A 102 -13.55 -24.65 -5.71
CA ALA A 102 -12.58 -25.69 -5.36
C ALA A 102 -13.22 -27.07 -5.16
N ALA A 103 -14.42 -27.12 -4.56
CA ALA A 103 -15.16 -28.36 -4.33
C ALA A 103 -15.72 -29.00 -5.62
N LEU A 104 -15.73 -28.27 -6.74
CA LEU A 104 -16.24 -28.74 -8.03
C LEU A 104 -15.15 -29.28 -8.97
N THR A 105 -13.92 -29.47 -8.49
CA THR A 105 -12.98 -30.37 -9.18
C THR A 105 -13.39 -31.82 -8.89
N PRO A 106 -14.03 -32.54 -9.83
CA PRO A 106 -14.39 -33.92 -9.59
C PRO A 106 -13.10 -34.73 -9.75
N PHE A 107 -12.50 -35.15 -8.63
CA PHE A 107 -11.65 -36.35 -8.60
C PHE A 107 -12.54 -37.59 -8.81
N PHE A 108 -13.24 -37.62 -9.94
CA PHE A 108 -13.99 -38.77 -10.46
C PHE A 108 -13.77 -38.82 -11.98
N SER A 109 -12.51 -38.90 -12.41
CA SER A 109 -12.23 -39.84 -13.49
C SER A 109 -12.04 -41.19 -12.81
N SER A 110 -13.12 -41.97 -12.85
CA SER A 110 -13.26 -43.32 -12.34
C SER A 110 -11.93 -44.03 -12.07
N SER A 111 -11.71 -44.34 -10.79
CA SER A 111 -10.94 -45.50 -10.39
C SER A 111 -11.21 -46.62 -11.39
N GLN A 112 -10.15 -47.09 -12.03
CA GLN A 112 -10.11 -48.43 -12.63
C GLN A 112 -10.34 -49.42 -11.48
N MET A 113 -11.61 -49.61 -11.12
CA MET A 113 -12.09 -50.71 -10.30
C MET A 113 -12.51 -51.80 -11.28
N GLU A 114 -11.53 -52.43 -11.92
CA GLU A 114 -11.68 -53.79 -12.43
C GLU A 114 -10.46 -54.58 -11.96
N GLU A 115 -10.54 -55.05 -10.72
CA GLU A 115 -9.80 -56.22 -10.27
C GLU A 115 -10.83 -57.30 -9.83
N TYR A 116 -10.64 -58.50 -10.39
CA TYR A 116 -11.23 -59.81 -10.05
C TYR A 116 -12.61 -60.22 -10.59
N GLN A 117 -12.59 -60.95 -11.73
CA GLN A 117 -12.93 -62.39 -11.78
C GLN A 117 -12.25 -63.10 -12.95
#